data_AF-A0A926R9A9-F1
#
_entry.id   AF-A0A926R9A9-F1
#
_cell.length_a   1.000
_cell.length_b   1.000
_cell.length_c   1.000
_cell.angle_alpha   90.00
_cell.angle_beta   90.00
_cell.angle_gamma   90.00
#
_symmetry.space_group_name_H-M   'P 1'
#
loop_
_entity.id
_entity.type
_entity.pdbx_description
1 polymer ?
#
loop_
_entity_poly.entity_id
_entity_poly.type
_entity_poly.pdbx_seq_one_letter_code
_entity_poly.pdbx_strand_id
1 'polypeptide(L)'
;DQQFNSPETLNIATVTKLIRNTFLIIMIPLFAFLYNRGQRKEKKYSILSIFPYFVLGFVGMIIFRNIGDQVFEVYNNDHWKETINFIKISSKIFLTMAMAAIGLSTNLKDIGGIGYKPFIVGFIAMLTVGIVSILTIEVYLKLTI
;
A
#
# COMPACT_ATOMS: atom_id res chain seq x y z
N ASP A 1 -18.77 20.71 -11.91
CA ASP A 1 -18.15 20.93 -10.60
C ASP A 1 -17.09 19.89 -10.30
N GLN A 2 -15.87 20.31 -9.95
CA GLN A 2 -14.71 19.45 -9.76
C GLN A 2 -14.82 18.61 -8.46
N GLN A 3 -15.44 17.43 -8.53
CA GLN A 3 -15.45 16.42 -7.45
C GLN A 3 -14.07 15.87 -7.07
N PHE A 4 -13.00 16.26 -7.79
CA PHE A 4 -11.62 15.89 -7.44
C PHE A 4 -11.10 16.57 -6.16
N ASN A 5 -11.70 17.69 -5.75
CA ASN A 5 -11.25 18.46 -4.59
C ASN A 5 -12.12 18.25 -3.34
N SER A 6 -13.14 17.38 -3.39
CA SER A 6 -13.89 17.04 -2.18
C SER A 6 -13.03 16.14 -1.27
N PRO A 7 -12.98 16.43 0.05
CA PRO A 7 -12.19 15.67 1.01
C PRO A 7 -12.56 14.18 1.03
N GLU A 8 -13.82 13.85 0.71
CA GLU A 8 -14.31 12.47 0.59
C GLU A 8 -13.59 11.67 -0.50
N THR A 9 -13.37 12.24 -1.68
CA THR A 9 -12.71 11.57 -2.80
C THR A 9 -11.25 11.25 -2.47
N LEU A 10 -10.58 12.18 -1.77
CA LEU A 10 -9.21 12.00 -1.30
C LEU A 10 -9.12 10.94 -0.20
N ASN A 11 -10.06 10.92 0.74
CA ASN A 11 -10.15 9.89 1.77
C ASN A 11 -10.39 8.50 1.16
N ILE A 12 -11.32 8.37 0.22
CA ILE A 12 -11.57 7.11 -0.48
C ILE A 12 -10.32 6.67 -1.25
N ALA A 13 -9.67 7.59 -1.98
CA ALA A 13 -8.45 7.29 -2.72
C ALA A 13 -7.28 6.84 -1.82
N THR A 14 -7.16 7.42 -0.63
CA THR A 14 -6.14 6.99 0.35
C THR A 14 -6.45 5.62 0.92
N VAL A 15 -7.72 5.35 1.29
CA VAL A 15 -8.15 4.01 1.74
C VAL A 15 -7.90 2.95 0.67
N THR A 16 -8.24 3.20 -0.59
CA THR A 16 -7.97 2.27 -1.70
C THR A 16 -6.47 2.05 -1.94
N LYS A 17 -5.63 3.08 -1.76
CA LYS A 17 -4.18 2.91 -1.83
C LYS A 17 -3.66 2.03 -0.71
N LEU A 18 -4.18 2.21 0.51
CA LEU A 18 -3.78 1.44 1.69
C LEU A 18 -4.24 -0.02 1.60
N ILE A 19 -5.47 -0.30 1.14
CA ILE A 19 -5.97 -1.68 1.05
C ILE A 19 -5.11 -2.54 0.11
N ARG A 20 -4.61 -1.97 -1.01
CA ARG A 20 -3.68 -2.67 -1.91
C ARG A 20 -2.37 -3.03 -1.23
N ASN A 21 -1.84 -2.13 -0.38
CA ASN A 21 -0.64 -2.39 0.39
C ASN A 21 -0.88 -3.44 1.48
N THR A 22 -2.04 -3.39 2.15
CA THR A 22 -2.43 -4.39 3.16
C THR A 22 -2.72 -5.76 2.54
N PHE A 23 -3.15 -5.86 1.28
CA PHE A 23 -3.27 -7.16 0.63
C PHE A 23 -1.93 -7.88 0.43
N LEU A 24 -0.80 -7.16 0.41
CA LEU A 24 0.53 -7.78 0.36
C LEU A 24 0.81 -8.67 1.59
N ILE A 25 0.20 -8.37 2.74
CA ILE A 25 0.30 -9.15 3.97
C ILE A 25 -0.16 -10.59 3.76
N ILE A 26 -1.24 -10.78 2.99
CA ILE A 26 -1.86 -12.08 2.73
C ILE A 26 -1.30 -12.68 1.43
N MET A 27 -1.13 -11.88 0.39
CA MET A 27 -0.71 -12.33 -0.93
C MET A 27 0.72 -12.87 -0.95
N ILE A 28 1.67 -12.24 -0.26
CA ILE A 28 3.08 -12.67 -0.32
C ILE A 28 3.28 -14.06 0.34
N PRO A 29 2.73 -14.34 1.53
CA PRO A 29 2.75 -15.69 2.10
C PRO A 29 2.02 -16.71 1.23
N LEU A 30 0.88 -16.32 0.65
CA LEU A 30 0.10 -17.18 -0.23
C LEU A 30 0.91 -17.56 -1.48
N PHE A 31 1.55 -16.60 -2.13
CA PHE A 31 2.43 -16.87 -3.28
C PHE A 31 3.67 -17.67 -2.89
N ALA A 32 4.28 -17.40 -1.73
CA ALA A 32 5.38 -18.20 -1.21
C ALA A 32 4.96 -19.66 -1.02
N PHE A 33 3.77 -19.90 -0.47
CA PHE A 33 3.21 -21.24 -0.29
C PHE A 33 2.89 -21.92 -1.64
N LEU A 34 2.23 -21.21 -2.58
CA LEU A 34 1.91 -21.75 -3.91
C LEU A 34 3.17 -22.08 -4.72
N TYR A 35 4.18 -21.21 -4.68
CA TYR A 35 5.45 -21.40 -5.40
C TYR A 35 6.25 -22.57 -4.82
N ASN A 36 6.26 -22.73 -3.48
CA ASN A 36 6.93 -23.83 -2.81
C ASN A 36 6.23 -25.19 -3.04
N ARG A 37 4.92 -25.19 -3.35
CA ARG A 37 4.16 -26.42 -3.65
C ARG A 37 4.61 -27.12 -4.96
N GLY A 38 5.22 -26.39 -5.89
CA GLY A 38 5.72 -26.91 -7.17
C GLY A 38 7.16 -27.43 -7.14
N GLN A 39 7.94 -27.12 -6.10
CA GLN A 39 9.34 -27.54 -5.98
C GLN A 39 9.50 -28.52 -4.81
N ARG A 40 9.40 -29.83 -5.10
CA ARG A 40 9.81 -30.90 -4.17
C ARG A 40 11.33 -30.83 -3.96
N LYS A 41 11.79 -30.00 -3.03
CA LYS A 41 13.09 -30.15 -2.39
C LYS A 41 12.91 -29.96 -0.89
N GLU A 42 13.11 -31.06 -0.18
CA GLU A 42 13.15 -31.10 1.27
C GLU A 42 14.26 -30.19 1.81
N LYS A 43 13.92 -28.94 2.07
CA LYS A 43 14.63 -28.09 3.01
C LYS A 43 13.55 -27.36 3.80
N LYS A 44 13.63 -27.44 5.13
CA LYS A 44 12.80 -26.66 6.07
C LYS A 44 13.07 -25.16 5.83
N TYR A 45 12.49 -24.60 4.79
CA TYR A 45 12.45 -23.16 4.60
C TYR A 45 11.40 -22.62 5.56
N SER A 46 11.84 -21.81 6.51
CA SER A 46 10.94 -21.17 7.47
C SER A 46 10.08 -20.17 6.69
N ILE A 47 8.76 -20.31 6.75
CA ILE A 47 7.82 -19.40 6.06
C ILE A 47 8.08 -17.92 6.47
N LEU A 48 8.63 -17.74 7.67
CA LEU A 48 9.00 -16.46 8.25
C LEU A 48 10.15 -15.75 7.53
N SER A 49 11.06 -16.47 6.86
CA SER A 49 12.17 -15.86 6.12
C SER A 49 11.76 -15.31 4.76
N ILE A 50 10.66 -15.82 4.20
CA ILE A 50 10.08 -15.34 2.94
C ILE A 50 9.11 -14.18 3.21
N PHE A 51 8.64 -14.07 4.45
CA PHE A 51 7.70 -13.05 4.83
C PHE A 51 8.33 -11.65 4.74
N PRO A 52 7.65 -10.68 4.12
CA PRO A 52 8.14 -9.31 4.01
C PRO A 52 8.12 -8.63 5.39
N TYR A 53 9.28 -8.43 6.00
CA TYR A 53 9.37 -7.79 7.32
C TYR A 53 8.74 -6.39 7.38
N PHE A 54 8.69 -5.65 6.24
CA PHE A 54 8.04 -4.34 6.17
C PHE A 54 6.56 -4.38 6.56
N VAL A 55 5.88 -5.49 6.28
CA VAL A 55 4.47 -5.70 6.62
C VAL A 55 4.29 -5.80 8.13
N LEU A 56 5.13 -6.58 8.82
CA LEU A 56 5.06 -6.72 10.27
C LEU A 56 5.27 -5.37 10.96
N GLY A 57 6.23 -4.59 10.47
CA GLY A 57 6.45 -3.21 10.94
C GLY A 57 5.21 -2.32 10.73
N PHE A 58 4.56 -2.41 9.56
CA PHE A 58 3.34 -1.64 9.28
C PHE A 58 2.20 -1.99 10.24
N VAL A 59 1.94 -3.28 10.47
CA VAL A 59 0.91 -3.73 11.42
C VAL A 59 1.24 -3.29 12.85
N GLY A 60 2.50 -3.44 13.27
CA GLY A 60 2.94 -2.99 14.59
C GLY A 60 2.72 -1.49 14.81
N MET A 61 3.03 -0.66 13.81
CA MET A 61 2.80 0.78 13.86
C MET A 61 1.32 1.15 13.90
N ILE A 62 0.44 0.41 13.22
CA ILE A 62 -1.02 0.61 13.31
C ILE A 62 -1.51 0.32 14.74
N ILE A 63 -1.07 -0.79 15.34
CA ILE A 63 -1.47 -1.15 16.71
C ILE A 63 -0.95 -0.09 17.68
N PHE A 64 0.31 0.31 17.56
CA PHE A 64 0.91 1.37 18.39
C PHE A 64 0.14 2.69 18.28
N ARG A 65 -0.24 3.08 17.05
CA ARG A 65 -1.07 4.25 16.80
C ARG A 65 -2.45 4.14 17.47
N ASN A 66 -3.14 3.02 17.32
CA ASN A 66 -4.47 2.82 17.90
C ASN A 66 -4.43 2.85 19.44
N ILE A 67 -3.44 2.20 20.06
CA ILE A 67 -3.27 2.25 21.52
C ILE A 67 -2.97 3.68 21.98
N GLY A 68 -2.08 4.40 21.27
CA GLY A 68 -1.79 5.79 21.56
C GLY A 68 -3.02 6.69 21.48
N ASP A 69 -3.81 6.57 20.41
CA ASP A 69 -5.05 7.33 20.27
C ASP A 69 -6.03 6.99 21.42
N GLN A 70 -6.27 5.71 21.74
CA GLN A 70 -7.16 5.33 22.85
C GLN A 70 -6.69 5.83 24.23
N VAL A 71 -5.39 5.81 24.50
CA VAL A 71 -4.86 6.23 25.80
C VAL A 71 -4.80 7.75 25.91
N PHE A 72 -4.33 8.46 24.89
CA PHE A 72 -4.08 9.91 24.97
C PHE A 72 -5.27 10.79 24.56
N GLU A 73 -6.22 10.28 23.77
CA GLU A 73 -7.45 11.01 23.41
C GLU A 73 -8.42 11.10 24.59
N VAL A 74 -8.46 10.09 25.46
CA VAL A 74 -9.28 10.07 26.69
C VAL A 74 -8.86 11.16 27.69
N TYR A 75 -7.57 11.54 27.71
CA TYR A 75 -7.06 12.62 28.57
C TYR A 75 -7.06 14.00 27.89
N ASN A 76 -7.66 14.11 26.70
CA ASN A 76 -7.77 15.36 25.93
C ASN A 76 -6.44 16.11 25.79
N ASN A 77 -5.37 15.38 25.49
CA ASN A 77 -4.01 15.93 25.41
C ASN A 77 -3.76 16.57 24.04
N ASP A 78 -3.77 17.91 23.97
CA ASP A 78 -3.42 18.66 22.75
C ASP A 78 -2.00 18.33 22.25
N HIS A 79 -1.09 17.98 23.16
CA HIS A 79 0.27 17.54 22.86
C HIS A 79 0.34 16.26 22.01
N TRP A 80 -0.64 15.34 22.15
CA TRP A 80 -0.69 14.13 21.33
C TRP A 80 -0.99 14.51 19.88
N LYS A 81 -2.01 15.35 19.65
CA LYS A 81 -2.38 15.82 18.31
C LYS A 81 -1.21 16.56 17.63
N GLU A 82 -0.49 17.39 18.37
CA GLU A 82 0.68 18.09 17.85
C GLU A 82 1.82 17.13 17.46
N THR A 83 2.12 16.15 18.32
CA THR A 83 3.12 15.09 18.05
C THR A 83 2.75 14.30 16.79
N ILE A 84 1.48 13.91 16.68
CA ILE A 84 0.95 13.22 15.52
C ILE A 84 1.07 14.06 14.24
N ASN A 85 0.77 15.35 14.32
CA ASN A 85 0.89 16.25 13.18
C ASN A 85 2.36 16.40 12.74
N PHE A 86 3.28 16.54 13.70
CA PHE A 86 4.72 16.56 13.43
C PHE A 86 5.20 15.27 12.74
N ILE A 87 4.80 14.11 13.24
CA ILE A 87 5.11 12.81 12.61
C ILE A 87 4.55 12.74 11.18
N LYS A 88 3.33 13.25 10.94
CA LYS A 88 2.70 13.25 9.61
C LYS A 88 3.47 14.11 8.62
N ILE A 89 3.90 15.30 9.04
CA ILE A 89 4.71 16.21 8.22
C ILE A 89 6.08 15.57 7.91
N SER A 90 6.74 15.03 8.94
CA SER A 90 8.02 14.34 8.80
C SER A 90 7.93 13.14 7.85
N SER A 91 6.90 12.31 8.00
CA SER A 91 6.63 11.17 7.11
C SER A 91 6.46 11.60 5.65
N LYS A 92 5.76 12.72 5.39
CA LYS A 92 5.61 13.27 4.04
C LYS A 92 6.96 13.67 3.42
N ILE A 93 7.83 14.32 4.20
CA ILE A 93 9.16 14.72 3.74
C ILE A 93 10.02 13.50 3.44
N PHE A 94 10.08 12.53 4.36
CA PHE A 94 10.86 11.31 4.16
C PHE A 94 10.34 10.45 3.00
N LEU A 95 9.02 10.34 2.83
CA LEU A 95 8.44 9.63 1.69
C LEU A 95 8.84 10.28 0.36
N THR A 96 8.77 11.61 0.30
CA THR A 96 9.15 12.36 -0.91
C THR A 96 10.64 12.21 -1.21
N MET A 97 11.49 12.31 -0.19
CA MET A 97 12.94 12.10 -0.30
C MET A 97 13.27 10.68 -0.76
N ALA A 98 12.58 9.67 -0.21
CA ALA A 98 12.76 8.27 -0.61
C ALA A 98 12.35 8.05 -2.08
N MET A 99 11.22 8.60 -2.53
CA MET A 99 10.81 8.50 -3.94
C MET A 99 11.81 9.19 -4.89
N ALA A 100 12.34 10.36 -4.51
CA ALA A 100 13.37 11.05 -5.27
C ALA A 100 14.68 10.23 -5.33
N ALA A 101 15.11 9.65 -4.21
CA ALA A 101 16.29 8.82 -4.13
C ALA A 101 16.14 7.53 -4.97
N ILE A 102 14.97 6.87 -4.93
CA ILE A 102 14.68 5.71 -5.78
C ILE A 102 14.81 6.11 -7.26
N GLY A 103 14.22 7.24 -7.66
CA GLY A 103 14.35 7.77 -9.02
C GLY A 103 15.81 8.02 -9.43
N LEU A 104 16.61 8.67 -8.58
CA LEU A 104 18.02 8.95 -8.83
C LEU A 104 18.89 7.68 -8.87
N SER A 105 18.58 6.69 -8.03
CA SER A 105 19.28 5.40 -8.00
C SER A 105 18.96 4.49 -9.18
N THR A 106 17.92 4.82 -9.96
CA THR A 106 17.48 4.02 -11.09
C THR A 106 18.31 4.34 -12.32
N ASN A 107 19.07 3.35 -12.81
CA ASN A 107 19.81 3.49 -14.05
C ASN A 107 18.87 3.32 -15.26
N LEU A 108 18.72 4.38 -16.06
CA LEU A 108 17.89 4.36 -17.26
C LEU A 108 18.32 3.31 -18.29
N LYS A 109 19.62 2.95 -18.32
CA LYS A 109 20.15 1.93 -19.22
C LYS A 109 19.62 0.53 -18.87
N ASP A 110 19.47 0.25 -17.57
CA ASP A 110 18.95 -1.04 -17.08
C ASP A 110 17.45 -1.15 -17.37
N ILE A 111 16.70 -0.04 -17.31
CA ILE A 111 15.31 0.03 -17.77
C ILE A 111 15.21 -0.31 -19.26
N GLY A 112 16.12 0.23 -20.09
CA GLY A 112 16.17 -0.10 -21.52
C GLY A 112 16.39 -1.59 -21.79
N GLY A 113 17.19 -2.27 -20.95
CA GLY A 113 17.49 -3.70 -21.07
C GLY A 113 16.33 -4.64 -20.70
N ILE A 114 15.44 -4.21 -19.80
CA ILE A 114 14.23 -4.99 -19.40
C ILE A 114 13.20 -5.04 -20.54
N GLY A 115 13.25 -4.06 -21.45
CA GLY A 115 12.34 -3.96 -22.59
C GLY A 115 10.94 -3.46 -22.23
N TYR A 116 10.11 -3.24 -23.24
CA TYR A 116 8.77 -2.64 -23.07
C TYR A 116 7.68 -3.65 -22.64
N LYS A 117 7.95 -4.96 -22.72
CA LYS A 117 6.94 -6.01 -22.47
C LYS A 117 6.35 -5.92 -21.05
N PRO A 118 7.13 -5.79 -19.97
CA PRO A 118 6.58 -5.68 -18.62
C PRO A 118 5.76 -4.40 -18.43
N PHE A 119 6.16 -3.31 -19.10
CA PHE A 119 5.44 -2.04 -19.05
C PHE A 119 4.04 -2.15 -19.66
N ILE A 120 3.92 -2.78 -20.84
CA ILE A 120 2.61 -3.00 -21.48
C ILE A 120 1.72 -3.88 -20.62
N VAL A 121 2.25 -4.99 -20.07
CA VAL A 121 1.47 -5.87 -19.18
C VAL A 121 0.99 -5.12 -17.94
N GLY A 122 1.86 -4.30 -17.33
CA GLY A 122 1.50 -3.44 -16.21
C GLY A 122 0.42 -2.42 -16.57
N PHE A 123 0.53 -1.79 -17.73
CA PHE A 123 -0.45 -0.81 -18.21
C PHE A 123 -1.82 -1.44 -18.46
N ILE A 124 -1.87 -2.59 -19.14
CA ILE A 124 -3.10 -3.34 -19.37
C ILE A 124 -3.72 -3.77 -18.03
N ALA A 125 -2.91 -4.27 -17.09
CA ALA A 125 -3.41 -4.64 -15.76
C ALA A 125 -4.01 -3.43 -15.01
N MET A 126 -3.36 -2.26 -15.06
CA MET A 126 -3.89 -1.04 -14.44
C MET A 126 -5.19 -0.57 -15.09
N LEU A 127 -5.28 -0.62 -16.42
CA LEU A 127 -6.50 -0.30 -17.15
C LEU A 127 -7.65 -1.23 -16.78
N THR A 128 -7.41 -2.54 -16.77
CA THR A 128 -8.42 -3.54 -16.39
C THR A 128 -8.93 -3.29 -14.97
N VAL A 129 -8.03 -3.07 -14.01
CA VAL A 129 -8.43 -2.74 -12.62
C VAL A 129 -9.22 -1.43 -12.57
N GLY A 130 -8.85 -0.42 -13.35
CA GLY A 130 -9.58 0.84 -13.46
C GLY A 130 -11.01 0.64 -13.98
N ILE A 131 -11.17 -0.08 -15.10
CA ILE A 131 -12.46 -0.38 -15.72
C ILE A 131 -13.35 -1.17 -14.75
N VAL A 132 -12.83 -2.24 -14.14
CA VAL A 132 -13.57 -3.05 -13.16
C VAL A 132 -14.00 -2.20 -11.97
N SER A 133 -13.14 -1.29 -11.49
CA SER A 133 -13.48 -0.40 -10.37
C SER A 133 -14.65 0.53 -10.74
N ILE A 134 -14.60 1.15 -11.93
CA ILE A 134 -15.66 2.05 -12.40
C ILE A 134 -16.98 1.29 -12.60
N LEU A 135 -16.94 0.14 -13.27
CA LEU A 135 -18.13 -0.71 -13.48
C LEU A 135 -18.75 -1.13 -12.14
N THR A 136 -17.93 -1.49 -11.15
CA THR A 136 -18.42 -1.88 -9.82
C THR A 136 -19.12 -0.72 -9.12
N ILE A 137 -18.57 0.49 -9.20
CA ILE A 137 -19.17 1.70 -8.62
C ILE A 137 -20.51 2.00 -9.31
N GLU A 138 -20.56 1.93 -10.63
CA GLU A 138 -21.78 2.20 -11.42
C GLU A 138 -22.89 1.19 -11.13
N VAL A 139 -22.55 -0.10 -11.05
CA VAL A 139 -23.48 -1.17 -10.65
C VAL A 139 -24.00 -0.93 -9.23
N TYR A 140 -23.14 -0.56 -8.30
CA TYR A 140 -23.54 -0.29 -6.91
C TYR A 140 -24.52 0.88 -6.80
N LEU A 141 -24.25 1.98 -7.53
CA LEU A 141 -25.13 3.15 -7.58
C LEU A 141 -26.51 2.80 -8.17
N LYS A 142 -26.53 2.03 -9.26
CA LYS A 142 -27.78 1.63 -9.93
C LYS A 142 -28.61 0.61 -9.14
N LEU A 143 -27.99 -0.11 -8.20
CA LEU A 143 -28.66 -1.09 -7.34
C LEU A 143 -29.15 -0.48 -6.02
N THR A 144 -28.57 0.66 -5.62
CA THR A 144 -28.95 1.39 -4.39
C THR A 144 -30.03 2.47 -4.64
N ILE A 145 -30.18 2.92 -5.89
CA ILE A 145 -31.27 3.79 -6.38
C ILE A 145 -32.42 2.90 -6.87
#